data_AF-A0A2W2JEZ5-F1
#
_entry.id   AF-A0A2W2JEZ5-F1
#
_cell.length_a   1.000
_cell.length_b   1.000
_cell.length_c   1.000
_cell.angle_alpha   90.00
_cell.angle_beta   90.00
_cell.angle_gamma   90.00
#
_symmetry.space_group_name_H-M   'P 1'
#
loop_
_entity.id
_entity.type
_entity.pdbx_description
1 polymer ?
#
loop_
_entity_poly.entity_id
_entity_poly.type
_entity_poly.pdbx_seq_one_letter_code
_entity_poly.pdbx_strand_id
1 'polypeptide(L)' 'ALHRLPDIHLEVPADEIALRPSPWTRCPVSLPVTFTPPLSPVPVHRT' A
#
# COMPACT_ATOMS: atom_id res chain seq x y z
N ALA A 1 5.11 4.23 -10.58
CA ALA A 1 5.42 3.80 -9.21
C ALA A 1 4.77 2.46 -8.87
N LEU A 2 3.47 2.27 -9.15
CA LEU A 2 2.72 1.04 -8.83
C LEU A 2 3.36 -0.26 -9.34
N HIS A 3 4.05 -0.22 -10.48
CA HIS A 3 4.79 -1.36 -11.05
C HIS A 3 5.86 -1.97 -10.12
N ARG A 4 6.20 -1.31 -9.01
CA ARG A 4 7.17 -1.81 -8.00
C ARG A 4 6.51 -2.54 -6.83
N LEU A 5 5.18 -2.60 -6.80
CA LEU A 5 4.39 -3.20 -5.73
C LEU A 5 3.68 -4.45 -6.29
N PRO A 6 4.39 -5.59 -6.37
CA PRO A 6 3.81 -6.81 -6.90
C PRO A 6 2.68 -7.32 -5.99
N ASP A 7 1.66 -7.91 -6.60
CA ASP A 7 0.51 -8.50 -5.93
C ASP A 7 -0.22 -7.54 -4.97
N ILE A 8 -0.20 -6.23 -5.27
CA ILE A 8 -0.83 -5.23 -4.41
C ILE A 8 -2.34 -5.45 -4.30
N HIS A 9 -2.84 -5.47 -3.07
CA HIS A 9 -4.26 -5.57 -2.76
C HIS A 9 -4.62 -4.68 -1.57
N LEU A 10 -5.92 -4.33 -1.47
CA LEU A 10 -6.42 -3.64 -0.29
C LEU A 10 -6.37 -4.58 0.90
N GLU A 11 -5.88 -4.08 2.03
CA GLU A 11 -5.85 -4.83 3.28
C GLU A 11 -7.26 -4.96 3.89
N VAL A 12 -8.16 -4.04 3.53
CA VAL A 12 -9.56 -3.99 3.99
C VAL A 12 -10.51 -3.97 2.79
N PRO A 13 -11.79 -4.40 2.96
CA PRO A 13 -12.82 -4.20 1.95
C PRO A 13 -12.93 -2.73 1.52
N ALA A 14 -13.21 -2.49 0.24
CA ALA A 14 -13.23 -1.13 -0.31
C ALA A 14 -14.26 -0.21 0.38
N ASP A 15 -15.38 -0.77 0.84
CA ASP A 15 -16.45 -0.04 1.52
C ASP A 15 -16.08 0.39 2.95
N GLU A 16 -15.01 -0.17 3.52
CA GLU A 16 -14.48 0.22 4.83
C GLU A 16 -13.47 1.38 4.76
N ILE A 17 -13.12 1.84 3.55
CA ILE A 17 -12.19 2.94 3.36
C ILE A 17 -12.86 4.27 3.72
N ALA A 18 -12.42 4.87 4.82
CA ALA A 18 -12.89 6.16 5.27
C ALA A 18 -12.52 7.28 4.27
N LEU A 19 -13.50 8.09 3.88
CA LEU A 19 -13.30 9.26 3.05
C LEU A 19 -13.08 10.51 3.90
N ARG A 20 -12.20 11.41 3.43
CA ARG A 20 -12.03 12.73 4.02
C ARG A 20 -13.34 13.51 3.87
N PRO A 21 -13.86 14.12 4.95
CA PRO A 21 -15.01 15.00 4.85
C PRO A 21 -14.57 16.27 4.10
N SER A 22 -14.95 16.36 2.83
CA SER A 22 -14.66 17.53 2.00
C SER A 22 -15.84 17.79 1.06
N PRO A 23 -16.31 19.04 0.94
CA PRO A 23 -17.45 19.38 0.09
C PRO A 23 -17.10 19.41 -1.40
N TRP A 24 -15.82 19.33 -1.78
CA TRP A 24 -15.38 19.40 -3.18
C TRP A 24 -14.57 18.19 -3.65
N THR A 25 -14.08 17.35 -2.73
CA THR A 25 -13.16 16.27 -3.10
C THR A 25 -13.54 14.98 -2.40
N ARG A 26 -13.64 13.91 -3.19
CA ARG A 26 -13.82 12.55 -2.68
C ARG A 26 -12.47 11.86 -2.66
N CYS A 27 -11.77 11.88 -1.52
CA CYS A 27 -10.52 11.14 -1.37
C CYS A 27 -10.50 10.34 -0.06
N PRO A 28 -9.85 9.17 -0.05
CA PRO A 28 -9.67 8.40 1.17
C PRO A 28 -8.74 9.13 2.15
N VAL A 29 -8.98 8.93 3.45
CA VAL A 29 -8.09 9.40 4.53
C VAL A 29 -6.78 8.63 4.50
N SER A 30 -6.86 7.32 4.29
CA SER A 30 -5.75 6.40 4.13
C SER A 30 -6.14 5.29 3.15
N LEU A 31 -5.14 4.67 2.51
CA LEU A 31 -5.33 3.54 1.62
C LEU A 31 -4.44 2.38 2.10
N PRO A 32 -4.92 1.55 3.03
CA PRO A 32 -4.14 0.42 3.55
C PRO A 32 -4.02 -0.65 2.48
N VAL A 33 -2.78 -1.08 2.23
CA VAL A 33 -2.43 -2.03 1.17
C VAL A 33 -1.36 -2.98 1.65
N THR A 34 -1.45 -4.20 1.14
CA THR A 34 -0.46 -5.25 1.29
C THR A 34 0.11 -5.57 -0.09
N PHE A 35 1.38 -5.93 -0.15
CA PHE A 35 2.08 -6.28 -1.37
C PHE A 35 3.21 -7.26 -1.05
N THR A 36 3.63 -8.06 -2.03
CA THR A 36 4.76 -8.97 -1.86
C THR A 36 6.05 -8.14 -1.76
N PRO A 37 6.79 -8.17 -0.65
CA PRO A 37 8.04 -7.42 -0.57
C PRO A 37 9.05 -8.01 -1.57
N PRO A 38 9.81 -7.17 -2.30
CA PRO A 38 10.90 -7.68 -3.12
C PRO A 38 11.90 -8.38 -2.19
N LEU A 39 12.34 -9.58 -2.59
CA LEU A 39 13.38 -10.31 -1.87
C LEU A 39 14.63 -9.41 -1.80
N SER A 40 14.83 -8.75 -0.66
CA SER A 40 16.06 -7.99 -0.42
C SER A 40 17.19 -9.00 -0.27
N PRO A 41 18.24 -8.97 -1.10
CA PRO A 41 19.42 -9.75 -0.84
C PRO A 41 19.99 -9.27 0.49
N VAL A 42 20.01 -10.14 1.50
CA VAL A 42 20.67 -9.83 2.78
C VAL A 42 22.15 -9.55 2.47
N PRO A 43 22.71 -8.37 2.81
CA PRO A 43 24.12 -8.12 2.58
C PRO A 43 24.93 -9.02 3.51
N VAL A 44 25.58 -10.02 2.93
CA VAL A 44 26.56 -10.87 3.61
C VAL A 44 27.81 -10.03 3.88
N HIS A 45 27.86 -9.39 5.05
CA HIS A 45 29.11 -8.83 5.55
C HIS A 45 30.06 -9.99 5.89
N ARG A 46 30.95 -10.36 4.96
CA ARG A 46 32.08 -11.24 5.25
C ARG A 46 33.04 -10.50 6.17
N THR A 47 33.27 -11.09 7.33
CA THR A 47 34.20 -10.69 8.39
C THR A 47 35.65 -10.89 7.94
#